data_AF-A0A9X8R0X7-F1
#
_entry.id   AF-A0A9X8R0X7-F1
#
_cell.length_a   1.000
_cell.length_b   1.000
_cell.length_c   1.000
_cell.angle_alpha   90.00
_cell.angle_beta   90.00
_cell.angle_gamma   90.00
#
_symmetry.space_group_name_H-M   'P 1'
#
loop_
_entity.id
_entity.type
_entity.pdbx_description
1 polymer ?
#
loop_
_entity_poly.entity_id
_entity_poly.type
_entity_poly.pdbx_seq_one_letter_code
_entity_poly.pdbx_strand_id
1 'polypeptide(L)'
;MWALVRPAYIGVVEGGGLRVDQAESPVNAEFAGFGSFALLTTLAGVVVAVVALVAAKREKVRGSVAWLIWAGIVSAVAAVALYIFGGWFVGLMHPLPAPEALTDGDTLTMVPPVRPGVAWAAGPFAAVLVYWTANLLAYTRQER
;
A
#
# COMPACT_ATOMS: atom_id res chain seq x y z
N MET A 1 4.27 7.88 -2.43
CA MET A 1 5.15 6.78 -2.90
C MET A 1 4.38 5.75 -3.71
N TRP A 2 3.33 5.12 -3.17
CA TRP A 2 2.59 4.06 -3.89
C TRP A 2 2.13 4.48 -5.29
N ALA A 3 1.57 5.69 -5.44
CA ALA A 3 1.14 6.25 -6.72
C ALA A 3 2.23 6.31 -7.81
N LEU A 4 3.51 6.47 -7.43
CA LEU A 4 4.63 6.62 -8.37
C LEU A 4 5.12 5.30 -8.94
N VAL A 5 4.79 4.17 -8.28
CA VAL A 5 5.28 2.84 -8.64
C VAL A 5 4.20 2.01 -9.35
N ARG A 6 3.02 2.59 -9.58
CA ARG A 6 1.89 1.90 -10.22
C ARG A 6 2.10 1.87 -11.74
N PRO A 7 2.10 0.68 -12.37
CA PRO A 7 2.15 0.63 -13.82
C PRO A 7 0.82 1.13 -14.40
N ALA A 8 0.91 1.91 -15.47
CA ALA A 8 -0.23 2.36 -16.25
C ALA A 8 -0.38 1.51 -17.51
N TYR A 9 -1.61 1.32 -17.96
CA TYR A 9 -1.90 0.78 -19.28
C TYR A 9 -1.87 1.91 -20.32
N ILE A 10 -1.34 1.62 -21.49
CA ILE A 10 -1.41 2.51 -22.66
C ILE A 10 -2.46 1.92 -23.60
N GLY A 11 -3.47 2.72 -23.93
CA GLY A 11 -4.53 2.32 -24.85
C GLY A 11 -4.72 3.35 -25.95
N VAL A 12 -5.19 2.90 -27.10
CA VAL A 12 -5.56 3.77 -28.23
C VAL A 12 -7.09 3.80 -28.30
N VAL A 13 -7.66 5.00 -28.45
CA VAL A 13 -9.10 5.19 -28.68
C VAL A 13 -9.44 4.68 -30.08
N GLU A 14 -10.32 3.69 -30.17
CA GLU A 14 -10.71 3.09 -31.44
C GLU A 14 -12.19 2.66 -31.39
N GLY A 15 -13.02 3.24 -32.26
CA GLY A 15 -14.41 2.81 -32.45
C GLY A 15 -15.31 3.09 -31.24
N GLY A 16 -15.04 4.17 -30.50
CA GLY A 16 -15.79 4.52 -29.29
C GLY A 16 -15.42 3.73 -28.04
N GLY A 17 -14.32 2.95 -28.08
CA GLY A 17 -13.76 2.22 -26.94
C GLY A 17 -12.26 2.44 -26.79
N LEU A 18 -11.69 1.95 -25.67
CA LEU A 18 -10.25 1.95 -25.44
C LEU A 18 -9.68 0.57 -25.78
N ARG A 19 -8.87 0.47 -26.83
CA ARG A 19 -8.11 -0.74 -27.11
C ARG A 19 -6.77 -0.68 -26.39
N VAL A 20 -6.56 -1.55 -25.40
CA VAL A 20 -5.29 -1.65 -24.67
C VAL A 20 -4.21 -2.18 -25.62
N ASP A 21 -3.14 -1.42 -25.80
CA ASP A 21 -1.97 -1.88 -26.54
C ASP A 21 -1.15 -2.80 -25.63
N GLN A 22 -1.24 -4.11 -25.87
CA GLN A 22 -0.57 -5.15 -25.08
C GLN A 22 0.96 -5.17 -25.28
N ALA A 23 1.49 -4.54 -26.33
CA ALA A 23 2.93 -4.48 -26.58
C ALA A 23 3.59 -3.36 -25.75
N GLU A 24 2.90 -2.24 -25.59
CA GLU A 24 3.33 -1.09 -24.79
C GLU A 24 2.90 -1.21 -23.31
N SER A 25 1.88 -2.03 -23.04
CA SER A 25 1.31 -2.20 -21.70
C SER A 25 2.00 -3.31 -20.89
N PRO A 26 2.25 -3.07 -19.59
CA PRO A 26 2.78 -4.11 -18.71
C PRO A 26 1.75 -5.23 -18.47
N VAL A 27 2.19 -6.48 -18.61
CA VAL A 27 1.34 -7.70 -18.59
C VAL A 27 0.43 -7.82 -17.34
N ASN A 28 0.78 -7.20 -16.22
CA ASN A 28 0.09 -7.38 -14.93
C ASN A 28 0.05 -6.11 -14.06
N ALA A 29 -0.42 -4.98 -14.60
CA ALA A 29 -0.43 -3.70 -13.87
C ALA A 29 -1.27 -3.74 -12.57
N GLU A 30 -2.38 -4.48 -12.56
CA GLU A 30 -3.24 -4.64 -11.39
C GLU A 30 -2.56 -5.43 -10.27
N PHE A 31 -1.90 -6.54 -10.61
CA PHE A 31 -1.15 -7.36 -9.66
C PHE A 31 0.04 -6.60 -9.09
N ALA A 32 0.77 -5.85 -9.93
CA ALA A 32 1.86 -5.00 -9.46
C ALA A 32 1.36 -3.86 -8.56
N GLY A 33 0.21 -3.27 -8.87
CA GLY A 33 -0.46 -2.28 -8.02
C GLY A 33 -0.86 -2.84 -6.66
N PHE A 34 -1.44 -4.05 -6.63
CA PHE A 34 -1.76 -4.77 -5.40
C PHE A 34 -0.50 -5.14 -4.60
N GLY A 35 0.50 -5.73 -5.26
CA GLY A 35 1.74 -6.18 -4.62
C GLY A 35 2.53 -5.03 -4.01
N SER A 36 2.67 -3.92 -4.74
CA SER A 36 3.32 -2.71 -4.21
C SER A 36 2.55 -2.09 -3.04
N PHE A 37 1.21 -2.14 -3.03
CA PHE A 37 0.41 -1.71 -1.88
C PHE A 37 0.68 -2.58 -0.65
N ALA A 38 0.64 -3.90 -0.82
CA ALA A 38 0.92 -4.85 0.26
C ALA A 38 2.32 -4.64 0.84
N LEU A 39 3.34 -4.51 -0.02
CA LEU A 39 4.72 -4.27 0.40
C LEU A 39 4.90 -2.96 1.18
N LEU A 40 4.33 -1.86 0.68
CA LEU A 40 4.44 -0.56 1.34
C LEU A 40 3.70 -0.53 2.68
N THR A 41 2.52 -1.15 2.76
CA THR A 41 1.78 -1.24 4.03
C THR A 41 2.48 -2.15 5.03
N THR A 42 3.04 -3.28 4.61
CA THR A 42 3.90 -4.13 5.45
C THR A 42 5.09 -3.34 5.98
N LEU A 43 5.81 -2.60 5.14
CA LEU A 43 6.95 -1.79 5.58
C LEU A 43 6.53 -0.72 6.60
N ALA A 44 5.40 -0.03 6.35
CA ALA A 44 4.84 0.93 7.30
C ALA A 44 4.50 0.26 8.64
N GLY A 45 3.91 -0.94 8.63
CA GLY A 45 3.64 -1.72 9.83
C GLY A 45 4.89 -2.09 10.62
N VAL A 46 5.98 -2.48 9.94
CA VAL A 46 7.29 -2.73 10.57
C VAL A 46 7.81 -1.47 11.26
N VAL A 47 7.74 -0.30 10.59
CA VAL A 47 8.17 0.98 11.18
C VAL A 47 7.36 1.32 12.42
N VAL A 48 6.03 1.16 12.36
CA VAL A 48 5.13 1.40 13.51
C VAL A 48 5.49 0.47 14.68
N ALA A 49 5.76 -0.82 14.42
CA ALA A 49 6.18 -1.75 15.45
C ALA A 49 7.52 -1.35 16.10
N VAL A 50 8.50 -0.93 15.29
CA VAL A 50 9.79 -0.45 15.80
C VAL A 50 9.60 0.76 16.69
N VAL A 51 8.78 1.73 16.29
CA VAL A 51 8.46 2.92 17.10
C VAL A 51 7.79 2.51 18.41
N ALA A 52 6.82 1.61 18.38
CA ALA A 52 6.15 1.09 19.57
C ALA A 52 7.13 0.40 20.53
N LEU A 53 8.07 -0.39 20.01
CA LEU A 53 9.11 -1.05 20.83
C LEU A 53 10.06 -0.03 21.49
N VAL A 54 10.43 1.02 20.77
CA VAL A 54 11.28 2.10 21.33
C VAL A 54 10.54 2.88 22.41
N ALA A 55 9.27 3.20 22.18
CA ALA A 55 8.43 3.89 23.17
C ALA A 55 8.21 3.04 24.43
N ALA A 56 7.83 1.77 24.27
CA ALA A 56 7.60 0.86 25.40
C ALA A 56 8.86 0.62 26.25
N LYS A 57 10.06 0.66 25.64
CA LYS A 57 11.34 0.61 26.38
C LYS A 57 11.55 1.84 27.27
N ARG A 58 11.23 3.05 26.77
CA ARG A 58 11.40 4.30 27.52
C ARG A 58 10.50 4.38 28.74
N GLU A 59 9.26 3.94 28.60
CA GLU A 59 8.25 3.97 29.67
C GLU A 59 8.29 2.74 30.60
N LYS A 60 9.24 1.82 30.41
CA LYS A 60 9.36 0.54 31.15
C LYS A 60 8.13 -0.38 31.06
N VAL A 61 7.26 -0.20 30.06
CA VAL A 61 6.03 -1.00 29.85
C VAL A 61 6.25 -2.22 28.94
N ARG A 62 7.40 -2.89 29.09
CA ARG A 62 7.81 -4.02 28.22
C ARG A 62 6.76 -5.12 28.24
N GLY A 63 6.44 -5.70 27.07
CA GLY A 63 5.43 -6.75 26.95
C GLY A 63 3.96 -6.29 26.98
N SER A 64 3.69 -4.98 26.94
CA SER A 64 2.32 -4.46 26.96
C SER A 64 1.53 -4.87 25.71
N VAL A 65 0.41 -5.57 25.94
CA VAL A 65 -0.61 -5.89 24.90
C VAL A 65 -1.28 -4.62 24.38
N ALA A 66 -1.38 -3.56 25.20
CA ALA A 66 -1.96 -2.30 24.76
C ALA A 66 -1.14 -1.67 23.62
N TRP A 67 0.19 -1.70 23.72
CA TRP A 67 1.09 -1.22 22.67
C TRP A 67 1.03 -2.08 21.39
N LEU A 68 0.77 -3.38 21.51
CA LEU A 68 0.55 -4.27 20.38
C LEU A 68 -0.72 -3.89 19.61
N ILE A 69 -1.84 -3.71 20.32
CA ILE A 69 -3.13 -3.31 19.74
C ILE A 69 -2.99 -1.92 19.11
N TRP A 70 -2.36 -0.99 19.81
CA TRP A 70 -2.10 0.35 19.31
C TRP A 70 -1.31 0.35 18.00
N ALA A 71 -0.20 -0.42 17.94
CA ALA A 71 0.60 -0.55 16.73
C ALA A 71 -0.23 -1.13 15.55
N GLY A 72 -1.09 -2.11 15.82
CA GLY A 72 -2.01 -2.65 14.83
C GLY A 72 -2.98 -1.59 14.27
N ILE A 73 -3.60 -0.80 15.16
CA ILE A 73 -4.54 0.28 14.78
C ILE A 73 -3.82 1.36 13.97
N VAL A 74 -2.69 1.87 14.45
CA VAL A 74 -1.92 2.91 13.74
C VAL A 74 -1.48 2.42 12.37
N SER A 75 -1.07 1.16 12.25
CA SER A 75 -0.72 0.59 10.95
C SER A 75 -1.93 0.45 10.01
N ALA A 76 -3.13 0.15 10.54
CA ALA A 76 -4.34 0.11 9.72
C ALA A 76 -4.69 1.50 9.19
N VAL A 77 -4.60 2.52 10.04
CA VAL A 77 -4.81 3.92 9.65
C VAL A 77 -3.78 4.37 8.62
N ALA A 78 -2.51 3.98 8.76
CA ALA A 78 -1.48 4.26 7.76
C ALA A 78 -1.79 3.64 6.40
N ALA A 79 -2.31 2.41 6.36
CA ALA A 79 -2.74 1.78 5.12
C ALA A 79 -3.91 2.54 4.46
N VAL A 80 -4.89 3.00 5.25
CA VAL A 80 -6.01 3.82 4.77
C VAL A 80 -5.52 5.13 4.17
N ALA A 81 -4.62 5.83 4.87
CA ALA A 81 -4.02 7.05 4.37
C ALA A 81 -3.28 6.81 3.05
N LEU A 82 -2.46 5.75 2.98
CA LEU A 82 -1.72 5.41 1.76
C LEU A 82 -2.63 5.17 0.56
N TYR A 83 -3.77 4.51 0.77
CA TYR A 83 -4.76 4.24 -0.28
C TYR A 83 -5.44 5.53 -0.77
N ILE A 84 -5.97 6.35 0.16
CA ILE A 84 -6.70 7.57 -0.19
C ILE A 84 -5.78 8.57 -0.89
N PHE A 85 -4.65 8.90 -0.28
CA PHE A 85 -3.71 9.86 -0.86
C PHE A 85 -3.02 9.32 -2.10
N GLY A 86 -2.78 8.01 -2.17
CA GLY A 86 -2.24 7.36 -3.36
C GLY A 86 -3.19 7.44 -4.55
N GLY A 87 -4.48 7.16 -4.35
CA GLY A 87 -5.49 7.29 -5.41
C GLY A 87 -5.64 8.73 -5.89
N TRP A 88 -5.68 9.69 -4.95
CA TRP A 88 -5.76 11.12 -5.28
C TRP A 88 -4.55 11.60 -6.10
N PHE A 89 -3.33 11.18 -5.72
CA PHE A 89 -2.11 11.56 -6.43
C PHE A 89 -2.03 10.95 -7.85
N VAL A 90 -2.53 9.72 -8.05
CA VAL A 90 -2.63 9.13 -9.40
C VAL A 90 -3.52 9.98 -10.31
N GLY A 91 -4.66 10.46 -9.81
CA GLY A 91 -5.56 11.32 -10.58
C GLY A 91 -4.94 12.66 -10.98
N LEU A 92 -4.00 13.18 -10.17
CA LEU A 92 -3.25 14.40 -10.50
C LEU A 92 -2.13 14.15 -11.54
N MET A 93 -1.46 13.01 -11.47
CA MET A 93 -0.32 12.68 -12.35
C MET A 93 -0.75 12.14 -13.72
N HIS A 94 -1.89 11.44 -13.77
CA HIS A 94 -2.45 10.86 -14.99
C HIS A 94 -3.90 11.33 -15.16
N PRO A 95 -4.12 12.63 -15.46
CA PRO A 95 -5.47 13.13 -15.70
C PRO A 95 -6.05 12.47 -16.94
N LEU A 96 -7.22 11.83 -16.82
CA LEU A 96 -7.95 11.35 -17.99
C LEU A 96 -8.67 12.55 -18.64
N PRO A 97 -8.51 12.76 -19.97
CA PRO A 97 -9.30 13.75 -20.70
C PRO A 97 -10.79 13.44 -20.58
N ALA A 98 -11.62 14.48 -20.67
CA ALA A 98 -13.07 14.30 -20.73
C ALA A 98 -13.44 13.47 -21.96
N PRO A 99 -14.44 12.55 -21.88
CA PRO A 99 -14.79 11.67 -22.99
C PRO A 99 -15.15 12.42 -24.28
N GLU A 100 -15.66 13.65 -24.16
CA GLU A 100 -16.06 14.47 -25.30
C GLU A 100 -14.87 15.09 -26.06
N ALA A 101 -13.67 15.05 -25.48
CA ALA A 101 -12.44 15.58 -26.07
C ALA A 101 -11.57 14.50 -26.75
N LEU A 102 -12.01 13.23 -26.72
CA LEU A 102 -11.27 12.10 -27.27
C LEU A 102 -11.62 11.88 -28.74
N THR A 103 -10.59 11.75 -29.57
CA THR A 103 -10.72 11.38 -30.98
C THR A 103 -10.14 9.99 -31.25
N ASP A 104 -10.70 9.28 -32.24
CA ASP A 104 -10.15 8.00 -32.67
C ASP A 104 -8.69 8.17 -33.10
N GLY A 105 -7.81 7.34 -32.56
CA GLY A 105 -6.35 7.43 -32.71
C GLY A 105 -5.61 8.06 -31.53
N ASP A 106 -6.31 8.68 -30.57
CA ASP A 106 -5.68 9.25 -29.38
C ASP A 106 -5.11 8.17 -28.46
N THR A 107 -3.91 8.42 -27.94
CA THR A 107 -3.26 7.52 -26.99
C THR A 107 -3.52 7.99 -25.56
N LEU A 108 -4.06 7.09 -24.72
CA LEU A 108 -4.40 7.37 -23.33
C LEU A 108 -3.61 6.48 -22.37
N THR A 109 -3.13 7.10 -21.30
CA THR A 109 -2.49 6.41 -20.19
C THR A 109 -3.50 6.25 -19.07
N MET A 110 -3.93 5.00 -18.80
CA MET A 110 -4.90 4.69 -17.77
C MET A 110 -4.26 3.87 -16.66
N VAL A 111 -4.30 4.38 -15.44
CA VAL A 111 -3.89 3.62 -14.27
C VAL A 111 -5.10 2.84 -13.73
N PRO A 112 -5.09 1.49 -13.71
CA PRO A 112 -6.27 0.71 -13.33
C PRO A 112 -6.65 0.94 -11.85
N PRO A 113 -7.92 0.80 -11.45
CA PRO A 113 -8.28 0.84 -10.03
C PRO A 113 -7.77 -0.41 -9.31
N VAL A 114 -7.10 -0.25 -8.17
CA VAL A 114 -6.66 -1.39 -7.34
C VAL A 114 -7.70 -1.63 -6.26
N ARG A 115 -8.22 -2.86 -6.18
CA ARG A 115 -9.04 -3.35 -5.06
C ARG A 115 -8.14 -4.06 -4.06
N PRO A 116 -7.79 -3.46 -2.91
CA PRO A 116 -6.72 -3.99 -2.07
C PRO A 116 -7.09 -5.30 -1.33
N GLY A 117 -8.37 -5.64 -1.19
CA GLY A 117 -8.79 -6.94 -0.64
C GLY A 117 -8.09 -7.31 0.66
N VAL A 118 -7.38 -8.44 0.68
CA VAL A 118 -6.63 -8.92 1.85
C VAL A 118 -5.37 -8.09 2.17
N ALA A 119 -4.84 -7.31 1.21
CA ALA A 119 -3.65 -6.49 1.42
C ALA A 119 -3.86 -5.37 2.45
N TRP A 120 -5.10 -5.00 2.76
CA TRP A 120 -5.42 -4.11 3.87
C TRP A 120 -4.86 -4.61 5.21
N ALA A 121 -4.79 -5.93 5.39
CA ALA A 121 -4.28 -6.54 6.61
C ALA A 121 -2.75 -6.65 6.66
N ALA A 122 -2.04 -6.41 5.55
CA ALA A 122 -0.61 -6.66 5.45
C ALA A 122 0.22 -5.78 6.42
N GLY A 123 -0.14 -4.50 6.55
CA GLY A 123 0.48 -3.59 7.53
C GLY A 123 0.18 -3.97 8.97
N PRO A 124 -1.11 -4.03 9.39
CA PRO A 124 -1.48 -4.41 10.75
C PRO A 124 -0.90 -5.77 11.18
N PHE A 125 -0.93 -6.76 10.30
CA PHE A 125 -0.35 -8.08 10.55
C PHE A 125 1.16 -7.98 10.80
N ALA A 126 1.89 -7.26 9.95
CA ALA A 126 3.33 -7.05 10.13
C ALA A 126 3.64 -6.31 11.43
N ALA A 127 2.87 -5.27 11.76
CA ALA A 127 3.05 -4.50 12.99
C ALA A 127 2.90 -5.39 14.25
N VAL A 128 1.81 -6.15 14.31
CA VAL A 128 1.53 -7.06 15.42
C VAL A 128 2.57 -8.17 15.51
N LEU A 129 2.92 -8.81 14.39
CA LEU A 129 3.85 -9.93 14.36
C LEU A 129 5.26 -9.50 14.80
N VAL A 130 5.77 -8.37 14.30
CA VAL A 130 7.09 -7.84 14.66
C VAL A 130 7.12 -7.44 16.14
N TYR A 131 6.09 -6.74 16.62
CA TYR A 131 6.02 -6.33 18.02
C TYR A 131 5.95 -7.55 18.96
N TRP A 132 5.15 -8.57 18.61
CA TRP A 132 5.01 -9.79 19.39
C TRP A 132 6.30 -10.60 19.45
N THR A 133 6.91 -10.88 18.29
CA THR A 133 8.16 -11.66 18.20
C THR A 133 9.30 -10.97 18.94
N ALA A 134 9.42 -9.64 18.84
CA ALA A 134 10.43 -8.88 19.57
C ALA A 134 10.25 -8.97 21.10
N ASN A 135 9.00 -8.92 21.59
CA ASN A 135 8.73 -9.09 23.01
C ASN A 135 9.00 -10.53 23.49
N LEU A 136 8.63 -11.54 22.70
CA LEU A 136 8.89 -12.95 23.02
C LEU A 136 10.40 -13.23 23.11
N LEU A 137 11.18 -12.70 22.17
CA LEU A 137 12.65 -12.78 22.20
C LEU A 137 13.26 -12.03 23.40
N ALA A 138 12.68 -10.89 23.79
CA ALA A 138 13.13 -10.16 24.96
C ALA A 138 12.86 -10.93 26.26
N TYR A 139 11.70 -11.60 26.34
CA TYR A 139 11.30 -12.41 27.50
C TYR A 139 12.22 -13.62 27.70
N THR A 140 12.47 -14.39 26.64
CA THR A 140 13.36 -15.58 26.70
C THR A 140 14.81 -15.27 27.09
N ARG A 141 15.27 -14.03 26.90
CA ARG A 141 16.60 -13.58 27.34
C ARG A 141 16.66 -13.17 28.81
N GLN A 142 15.54 -12.92 29.47
CA GLN A 142 15.50 -12.59 30.90
C GLN A 142 15.53 -13.83 31.80
N GLU A 143 15.15 -15.00 31.27
CA GLU A 143 15.15 -16.28 31.98
C GLU A 143 16.50 -17.03 31.93
N ARG A 144 17.52 -16.47 31.25
CA ARG A 144 18.92 -16.96 31.25
C ARG A 144 19.80 -16.07 32.11
#